data_AF-U9VYD1-F1
#
_entry.id   AF-U9VYD1-F1
#
_cell.length_a   1.000
_cell.length_b   1.000
_cell.length_c   1.000
_cell.angle_alpha   90.00
_cell.angle_beta   90.00
_cell.angle_gamma   90.00
#
_symmetry.space_group_name_H-M   'P 1'
#
loop_
_entity.id
_entity.type
_entity.pdbx_description
1 polymer ?
#
loop_
_entity_poly.entity_id
_entity_poly.type
_entity_poly.pdbx_seq_one_letter_code
_entity_poly.pdbx_strand_id
1 'polypeptide(L)'
;MAPKSLIVSLFKPNVNLNLVAQTTLSIVRVMVGIMMVHNGFDKLANIESFAAAYVEYLGLPFPIFLSYVAAYTELIGAPLVAFGLLTRPAALGLFSTMCVAMYHHIKVAGLSLPYLELSAIYAAVFLFFAVNGAGLFSVDGLITYWLNKNALSTKAKQVMKLEKSFEASSAEKTPVAS
;
A
#
# COMPACT_ATOMS: atom_id res chain seq x y z
N MET A 1 -5.26 17.91 -14.59
CA MET A 1 -4.24 17.17 -13.83
C MET A 1 -4.19 15.74 -14.40
N ALA A 2 -3.08 15.30 -14.99
CA ALA A 2 -3.06 14.04 -15.76
C ALA A 2 -3.21 12.80 -14.85
N PRO A 3 -4.07 11.82 -15.18
CA PRO A 3 -4.34 10.63 -14.36
C PRO A 3 -3.09 9.77 -14.06
N LYS A 4 -2.02 9.93 -14.86
CA LYS A 4 -0.71 9.28 -14.63
C LYS A 4 -0.07 9.66 -13.29
N SER A 5 -0.35 10.85 -12.73
CA SER A 5 0.27 11.33 -11.48
C SER A 5 -0.21 10.55 -10.25
N LEU A 6 -1.51 10.23 -10.20
CA LEU A 6 -2.14 9.54 -9.07
C LEU A 6 -1.72 8.07 -8.99
N ILE A 7 -1.69 7.38 -10.13
CA ILE A 7 -1.27 5.97 -10.20
C ILE A 7 0.19 5.84 -9.74
N VAL A 8 1.09 6.70 -10.22
CA VAL A 8 2.49 6.67 -9.79
C VAL A 8 2.63 6.97 -8.30
N SER A 9 1.82 7.89 -7.75
CA SER A 9 1.84 8.19 -6.31
C SER A 9 1.39 7.00 -5.44
N LEU A 10 0.45 6.20 -5.93
CA LEU A 10 -0.04 5.02 -5.22
C LEU A 10 1.04 3.94 -5.08
N PHE A 11 1.77 3.67 -6.17
CA PHE A 11 2.76 2.59 -6.24
C PHE A 11 4.16 3.02 -5.81
N LYS A 12 4.49 4.32 -5.82
CA LYS A 12 5.85 4.79 -5.52
C LYS A 12 6.19 4.58 -4.03
N PRO A 13 7.08 3.65 -3.69
CA PRO A 13 7.51 3.48 -2.31
C PRO A 13 8.53 4.55 -1.92
N ASN A 14 8.67 4.81 -0.62
CA ASN A 14 9.80 5.57 -0.11
C ASN A 14 11.04 4.67 -0.07
N VAL A 15 12.00 4.94 -0.95
CA VAL A 15 13.20 4.11 -1.14
C VAL A 15 14.44 4.87 -0.70
N ASN A 16 15.22 4.23 0.16
CA ASN A 16 16.59 4.60 0.51
C ASN A 16 17.54 3.50 0.00
N LEU A 17 18.71 3.87 -0.54
CA LEU A 17 19.69 2.95 -1.12
C LEU A 17 20.40 2.04 -0.10
N ASN A 18 20.15 2.22 1.20
CA ASN A 18 20.61 1.29 2.23
C ASN A 18 19.92 -0.08 2.08
N LEU A 19 20.61 -1.03 1.44
CA LEU A 19 20.09 -2.37 1.17
C LEU A 19 19.72 -3.12 2.45
N VAL A 20 20.48 -2.97 3.53
CA VAL A 20 20.16 -3.64 4.81
C VAL A 20 18.82 -3.15 5.34
N ALA A 21 18.60 -1.82 5.33
CA ALA A 21 17.33 -1.24 5.74
C ALA A 21 16.16 -1.68 4.83
N GLN A 22 16.39 -1.83 3.54
CA GLN A 22 15.37 -2.33 2.61
C GLN A 22 15.05 -3.82 2.82
N THR A 23 16.06 -4.62 3.12
CA THR A 23 15.89 -6.05 3.44
C THR A 23 15.09 -6.21 4.72
N THR A 24 15.47 -5.51 5.81
CA THR A 24 14.75 -5.60 7.09
C THR A 24 13.32 -5.08 6.96
N LEU A 25 13.11 -3.99 6.23
CA LEU A 25 11.77 -3.49 5.89
C LEU A 25 10.90 -4.57 5.23
N SER A 26 11.49 -5.31 4.30
CA SER A 26 10.78 -6.37 3.56
C SER A 26 10.50 -7.59 4.44
N ILE A 27 11.43 -7.96 5.33
CA ILE A 27 11.22 -9.03 6.32
C ILE A 27 10.05 -8.67 7.23
N VAL A 28 10.06 -7.46 7.82
CA VAL A 28 8.95 -6.99 8.67
C VAL A 28 7.64 -7.04 7.90
N ARG A 29 7.62 -6.53 6.66
CA ARG A 29 6.43 -6.51 5.80
C ARG A 29 5.84 -7.90 5.57
N VAL A 30 6.69 -8.87 5.22
CA VAL A 30 6.28 -10.25 4.97
C VAL A 30 5.79 -10.92 6.26
N MET A 31 6.52 -10.74 7.37
CA MET A 31 6.15 -11.32 8.66
C MET A 31 4.78 -10.83 9.13
N VAL A 32 4.55 -9.51 9.17
CA VAL A 32 3.26 -8.98 9.64
C VAL A 32 2.11 -9.31 8.70
N GLY A 33 2.37 -9.37 7.39
CA GLY A 33 1.38 -9.81 6.41
C GLY A 33 0.99 -11.27 6.61
N ILE A 34 1.95 -12.18 6.79
CA ILE A 34 1.65 -13.60 7.04
C ILE A 34 0.88 -13.78 8.35
N MET A 35 1.30 -13.11 9.43
CA MET A 35 0.64 -13.26 10.73
C MET A 35 -0.80 -12.72 10.73
N MET A 36 -1.06 -11.63 10.00
CA MET A 36 -2.40 -11.05 9.92
C MET A 36 -3.41 -11.90 9.12
N VAL A 37 -2.94 -12.79 8.24
CA VAL A 37 -3.82 -13.73 7.52
C VAL A 37 -4.58 -14.64 8.50
N HIS A 38 -3.93 -15.06 9.60
CA HIS A 38 -4.56 -15.87 10.64
C HIS A 38 -5.79 -15.18 11.24
N ASN A 39 -5.69 -13.89 11.57
CA ASN A 39 -6.79 -13.12 12.15
C ASN A 39 -8.02 -13.08 11.23
N GLY A 40 -7.79 -13.02 9.92
CA GLY A 40 -8.87 -13.02 8.93
C GLY A 40 -9.55 -14.39 8.83
N PHE A 41 -8.77 -15.48 8.88
CA PHE A 41 -9.33 -16.83 8.92
C PHE A 41 -10.13 -17.08 10.19
N ASP A 42 -9.65 -16.63 11.35
CA ASP A 42 -10.37 -16.79 12.62
C ASP A 42 -11.73 -16.10 12.60
N LYS A 43 -11.81 -14.91 11.98
CA LYS A 43 -13.09 -14.21 11.77
C LYS A 43 -14.03 -15.00 10.86
N LEU A 44 -13.52 -15.58 9.77
CA LEU A 44 -14.36 -16.37 8.86
C LEU A 44 -14.77 -17.72 9.44
N ALA A 45 -13.98 -18.31 10.33
CA ALA A 45 -14.28 -19.59 10.95
C ALA A 45 -15.59 -19.55 11.76
N ASN A 46 -15.92 -18.40 12.36
CA ASN A 46 -17.22 -18.18 12.99
C ASN A 46 -17.65 -16.71 12.89
N ILE A 47 -18.16 -16.34 11.71
CA ILE A 47 -18.50 -14.95 11.40
C ILE A 47 -19.65 -14.39 12.25
N GLU A 48 -20.61 -15.25 12.62
CA GLU A 48 -21.78 -14.89 13.41
C GLU A 48 -21.36 -14.54 14.84
N SER A 49 -20.51 -15.38 15.45
CA SER A 49 -19.95 -15.10 16.77
C SER A 49 -19.10 -13.84 16.76
N PHE A 50 -18.28 -13.61 15.72
CA PHE A 50 -17.50 -12.39 15.63
C PHE A 50 -18.39 -11.15 15.47
N ALA A 51 -19.44 -11.23 14.65
CA ALA A 51 -20.41 -10.15 14.47
C ALA A 51 -21.11 -9.78 15.79
N ALA A 52 -21.60 -10.76 16.54
CA ALA A 52 -22.24 -10.54 17.83
C ALA A 52 -21.26 -9.98 18.87
N ALA A 53 -20.05 -10.55 18.99
CA ALA A 53 -19.09 -10.18 20.03
C ALA A 53 -18.39 -8.85 19.77
N TYR A 54 -18.16 -8.47 18.51
CA TYR A 54 -17.45 -7.25 18.14
C TYR A 54 -18.39 -6.20 17.57
N VAL A 55 -19.07 -6.49 16.46
CA VAL A 55 -19.73 -5.44 15.66
C VAL A 55 -21.03 -4.98 16.30
N GLU A 56 -21.87 -5.92 16.77
CA GLU A 56 -23.09 -5.60 17.53
C GLU A 56 -22.77 -4.94 18.86
N TYR A 57 -21.74 -5.43 19.56
CA TYR A 57 -21.28 -4.84 20.82
C TYR A 57 -20.88 -3.37 20.66
N LEU A 58 -20.29 -3.01 19.51
CA LEU A 58 -19.96 -1.62 19.17
C LEU A 58 -21.18 -0.79 18.70
N GLY A 59 -22.34 -1.41 18.51
CA GLY A 59 -23.56 -0.74 18.03
C GLY A 59 -23.51 -0.36 16.55
N LEU A 60 -22.68 -1.02 15.75
CA LEU A 60 -22.54 -0.73 14.32
C LEU A 60 -23.66 -1.41 13.49
N PRO A 61 -24.15 -0.77 12.41
CA PRO A 61 -25.18 -1.35 11.56
C PRO A 61 -24.62 -2.50 10.72
N PHE A 62 -25.50 -3.43 10.31
CA PHE A 62 -25.18 -4.59 9.47
C PHE A 62 -24.01 -5.45 10.02
N PRO A 63 -24.14 -6.04 11.22
CA PRO A 63 -23.04 -6.70 11.91
C PRO A 63 -22.31 -7.77 11.08
N ILE A 64 -23.08 -8.67 10.48
CA ILE A 64 -22.56 -9.75 9.63
C ILE A 64 -21.79 -9.20 8.42
N PHE A 65 -22.33 -8.17 7.76
CA PHE A 65 -21.69 -7.56 6.60
C PHE A 65 -20.35 -6.93 6.97
N LEU A 66 -20.32 -6.10 8.01
CA LEU A 66 -19.09 -5.46 8.47
C LEU A 66 -18.06 -6.47 8.98
N SER A 67 -18.49 -7.58 9.58
CA SER A 67 -17.61 -8.69 9.93
C SER A 67 -16.92 -9.30 8.72
N TYR A 68 -17.65 -9.52 7.61
CA TYR A 68 -17.03 -9.97 6.36
C TYR A 68 -16.08 -8.91 5.79
N VAL A 69 -16.44 -7.62 5.84
CA VAL A 69 -15.55 -6.53 5.40
C VAL A 69 -14.23 -6.57 6.19
N ALA A 70 -14.29 -6.70 7.51
CA ALA A 70 -13.08 -6.82 8.35
C ALA A 70 -12.26 -8.08 7.98
N ALA A 71 -12.91 -9.23 7.88
CA ALA A 71 -12.24 -10.50 7.58
C ALA A 71 -11.57 -10.50 6.20
N TYR A 72 -12.26 -10.03 5.15
CA TYR A 72 -11.68 -9.94 3.82
C TYR A 72 -10.63 -8.84 3.69
N THR A 73 -10.77 -7.74 4.45
CA THR A 73 -9.70 -6.73 4.52
C THR A 73 -8.41 -7.34 5.05
N GLU A 74 -8.50 -8.20 6.06
CA GLU A 74 -7.34 -8.92 6.59
C GLU A 74 -6.83 -9.99 5.63
N LEU A 75 -7.70 -10.84 5.07
CA LEU A 75 -7.31 -11.93 4.18
C LEU A 75 -6.77 -11.48 2.82
N ILE A 76 -7.19 -10.33 2.32
CA ILE A 76 -6.73 -9.78 1.03
C ILE A 76 -5.63 -8.75 1.27
N GLY A 77 -5.84 -7.84 2.22
CA GLY A 77 -4.89 -6.79 2.53
C GLY A 77 -3.56 -7.33 3.04
N ALA A 78 -3.57 -8.39 3.85
CA ALA A 78 -2.34 -8.90 4.45
C ALA A 78 -1.40 -9.57 3.42
N PRO A 79 -1.87 -10.41 2.48
CA PRO A 79 -1.03 -10.87 1.36
C PRO A 79 -0.56 -9.73 0.46
N LEU A 80 -1.41 -8.75 0.16
CA LEU A 80 -1.03 -7.57 -0.62
C LEU A 80 0.13 -6.81 0.04
N VAL A 81 0.05 -6.58 1.36
CA VAL A 81 1.16 -6.01 2.13
C VAL A 81 2.38 -6.93 2.08
N ALA A 82 2.25 -8.24 2.33
CA ALA A 82 3.39 -9.17 2.33
C ALA A 82 4.19 -9.12 1.01
N PHE A 83 3.51 -9.24 -0.12
CA PHE A 83 4.13 -9.13 -1.46
C PHE A 83 4.57 -7.70 -1.81
N GLY A 84 4.05 -6.71 -1.09
CA GLY A 84 4.31 -5.30 -1.37
C GLY A 84 3.63 -4.86 -2.67
N LEU A 85 2.38 -5.26 -2.88
CA LEU A 85 1.52 -4.86 -3.99
C LEU A 85 0.37 -4.02 -3.45
N LEU A 86 0.15 -2.83 -4.01
CA LEU A 86 -0.85 -1.88 -3.51
C LEU A 86 -0.70 -1.66 -1.99
N THR A 87 0.54 -1.55 -1.53
CA THR A 87 0.88 -1.66 -0.10
C THR A 87 0.21 -0.56 0.71
N ARG A 88 0.14 0.67 0.16
CA ARG A 88 -0.45 1.82 0.85
C ARG A 88 -1.94 1.63 1.14
N PRO A 89 -2.82 1.39 0.14
CA PRO A 89 -4.23 1.17 0.42
C PRO A 89 -4.49 -0.13 1.19
N ALA A 90 -3.72 -1.20 0.94
CA ALA A 90 -3.84 -2.45 1.70
C ALA A 90 -3.52 -2.24 3.18
N ALA A 91 -2.39 -1.60 3.48
CA ALA A 91 -1.99 -1.29 4.85
C ALA A 91 -2.96 -0.29 5.52
N LEU A 92 -3.55 0.65 4.78
CA LEU A 92 -4.58 1.55 5.32
C LEU A 92 -5.85 0.78 5.74
N GLY A 93 -6.27 -0.21 4.94
CA GLY A 93 -7.36 -1.11 5.30
C GLY A 93 -7.06 -1.90 6.57
N LEU A 94 -5.88 -2.54 6.63
CA LEU A 94 -5.44 -3.30 7.81
C LEU A 94 -5.33 -2.40 9.05
N PHE A 95 -4.75 -1.20 8.91
CA PHE A 95 -4.71 -0.21 9.98
C PHE A 95 -6.12 0.10 10.51
N SER A 96 -7.09 0.31 9.62
CA SER A 96 -8.47 0.58 9.99
C SER A 96 -9.09 -0.56 10.81
N THR A 97 -8.84 -1.82 10.42
CA THR A 97 -9.31 -2.99 11.20
C THR A 97 -8.72 -3.04 12.61
N MET A 98 -7.44 -2.68 12.75
CA MET A 98 -6.78 -2.63 14.05
C MET A 98 -7.29 -1.48 14.92
N CYS A 99 -7.63 -0.33 14.34
CA CYS A 99 -8.29 0.75 15.08
C CYS A 99 -9.65 0.33 15.63
N VAL A 100 -10.45 -0.40 14.84
CA VAL A 100 -11.74 -0.94 15.32
C VAL A 100 -11.52 -1.96 16.43
N ALA A 101 -10.54 -2.86 16.29
CA ALA A 101 -10.19 -3.83 17.33
C ALA A 101 -9.75 -3.14 18.63
N MET A 102 -8.89 -2.11 18.54
CA MET A 102 -8.48 -1.31 19.70
C MET A 102 -9.67 -0.63 20.37
N TYR A 103 -10.59 -0.05 19.59
CA TYR A 103 -11.79 0.60 20.13
C TYR A 103 -12.68 -0.40 20.88
N HIS A 104 -12.86 -1.60 20.33
CA HIS A 104 -13.54 -2.70 21.01
C HIS A 104 -12.86 -3.09 22.32
N HIS A 105 -11.54 -3.30 22.30
CA HIS A 105 -10.78 -3.65 23.50
C HIS A 105 -10.89 -2.58 24.60
N ILE A 106 -10.87 -1.28 24.23
CA ILE A 106 -11.09 -0.18 25.17
C ILE A 106 -12.50 -0.25 25.79
N LYS A 107 -13.52 -0.58 24.99
CA LYS A 107 -14.90 -0.71 25.49
C LYS A 107 -15.07 -1.89 26.44
N VAL A 108 -14.43 -3.02 26.14
CA VAL A 108 -14.54 -4.25 26.94
C VAL A 108 -13.71 -4.19 28.22
N ALA A 109 -12.47 -3.71 28.14
CA ALA A 109 -11.48 -3.85 29.21
C ALA A 109 -10.86 -2.52 29.67
N GLY A 110 -11.33 -1.38 29.16
CA GLY A 110 -10.70 -0.07 29.41
C GLY A 110 -9.31 0.02 28.78
N LEU A 111 -8.44 0.89 29.33
CA LEU A 111 -7.06 1.07 28.86
C LEU A 111 -6.12 -0.05 29.38
N SER A 112 -6.56 -1.30 29.31
CA SER A 112 -5.77 -2.46 29.71
C SER A 112 -4.71 -2.77 28.66
N LEU A 113 -3.43 -2.55 28.98
CA LEU A 113 -2.32 -2.78 28.06
C LEU A 113 -2.28 -4.21 27.47
N PRO A 114 -2.49 -5.28 28.24
CA PRO A 114 -2.49 -6.64 27.69
C PRO A 114 -3.53 -6.88 26.59
N TYR A 115 -4.68 -6.19 26.67
CA TYR A 115 -5.71 -6.28 25.64
C TYR A 115 -5.35 -5.44 24.41
N LEU A 116 -4.67 -4.30 24.59
CA LEU A 116 -4.38 -3.37 23.50
C LEU A 116 -3.08 -3.64 22.75
N GLU A 117 -2.09 -4.24 23.41
CA GLU A 117 -0.71 -4.37 22.93
C GLU A 117 -0.63 -4.89 21.49
N LEU A 118 -1.22 -6.05 21.22
CA LEU A 118 -1.11 -6.68 19.90
C LEU A 118 -1.76 -5.82 18.79
N SER A 119 -2.98 -5.34 19.05
CA SER A 119 -3.71 -4.49 18.10
C SER A 119 -3.00 -3.14 17.85
N ALA A 120 -2.39 -2.57 18.87
CA ALA A 120 -1.64 -1.32 18.78
C ALA A 120 -0.33 -1.48 17.99
N ILE A 121 0.40 -2.59 18.21
CA ILE A 121 1.61 -2.91 17.46
C ILE A 121 1.28 -3.09 15.97
N TYR A 122 0.25 -3.89 15.65
CA TYR A 122 -0.19 -4.05 14.27
C TYR A 122 -0.63 -2.72 13.64
N ALA A 123 -1.42 -1.91 14.37
CA ALA A 123 -1.82 -0.59 13.90
C ALA A 123 -0.60 0.29 13.57
N ALA A 124 0.39 0.35 14.47
CA ALA A 124 1.60 1.14 14.25
C ALA A 124 2.38 0.67 13.02
N VAL A 125 2.54 -0.64 12.83
CA VAL A 125 3.25 -1.21 11.67
C VAL A 125 2.49 -0.95 10.37
N PHE A 126 1.17 -1.15 10.33
CA PHE A 126 0.40 -0.89 9.12
C PHE A 126 0.28 0.60 8.80
N LEU A 127 0.20 1.48 9.81
CA LEU A 127 0.31 2.91 9.60
C LEU A 127 1.65 3.28 8.98
N PHE A 128 2.74 2.69 9.48
CA PHE A 128 4.06 2.89 8.90
C PHE A 128 4.10 2.47 7.42
N PHE A 129 3.55 1.31 7.04
CA PHE A 129 3.48 0.89 5.63
C PHE A 129 2.49 1.72 4.79
N ALA A 130 1.41 2.24 5.38
CA ALA A 130 0.48 3.13 4.70
C ALA A 130 1.14 4.45 4.30
N VAL A 131 2.05 4.98 5.14
CA VAL A 131 2.79 6.22 4.88
C VAL A 131 4.05 5.95 4.03
N ASN A 132 4.91 5.05 4.49
CA ASN A 132 6.22 4.81 3.90
C ASN A 132 6.15 4.00 2.60
N GLY A 133 5.11 3.18 2.44
CA GLY A 133 4.94 2.29 1.28
C GLY A 133 5.80 1.03 1.36
N ALA A 134 5.88 0.33 0.24
CA ALA A 134 6.35 -1.06 0.17
C ALA A 134 7.87 -1.28 0.36
N GLY A 135 8.70 -0.26 0.12
CA GLY A 135 10.16 -0.40 0.03
C GLY A 135 10.67 -0.94 -1.32
N LEU A 136 11.98 -1.16 -1.42
CA LEU A 136 12.68 -1.54 -2.65
C LEU A 136 12.33 -2.97 -3.11
N PHE A 137 12.34 -3.94 -2.20
CA PHE A 137 12.02 -5.34 -2.51
C PHE A 137 10.51 -5.56 -2.42
N SER A 138 9.80 -5.04 -3.42
CA SER A 138 8.34 -5.07 -3.50
C SER A 138 7.86 -5.13 -4.94
N VAL A 139 6.63 -5.62 -5.14
CA VAL A 139 5.98 -5.55 -6.45
C VAL A 139 5.70 -4.10 -6.85
N ASP A 140 5.31 -3.25 -5.91
CA ASP A 140 5.12 -1.80 -6.09
C ASP A 140 6.39 -1.11 -6.60
N GLY A 141 7.55 -1.48 -6.05
CA GLY A 141 8.87 -1.01 -6.47
C GLY A 141 9.23 -1.47 -7.87
N LEU A 142 8.94 -2.74 -8.20
CA LEU A 142 9.14 -3.30 -9.53
C LEU A 142 8.27 -2.59 -10.59
N ILE A 143 6.98 -2.39 -10.29
CA ILE A 143 6.04 -1.65 -11.14
C ILE A 143 6.54 -0.21 -11.36
N THR A 144 6.93 0.47 -10.28
CA THR A 144 7.45 1.85 -10.35
C THR A 144 8.72 1.94 -11.20
N TYR A 145 9.64 0.99 -11.06
CA TYR A 145 10.85 0.92 -11.89
C TYR A 145 10.50 0.79 -13.38
N TRP A 146 9.57 -0.12 -13.71
CA TRP A 146 9.15 -0.38 -15.09
C TRP A 146 8.46 0.84 -15.72
N LEU A 147 7.56 1.49 -14.97
CA LEU A 147 6.88 2.71 -15.41
C LEU A 147 7.85 3.86 -15.68
N ASN A 148 8.84 4.06 -14.81
CA ASN A 148 9.84 5.13 -14.97
C ASN A 148 10.79 4.86 -16.15
N LYS A 149 11.22 3.61 -16.35
CA LYS A 149 12.08 3.22 -17.49
C LYS A 149 11.40 3.53 -18.83
N ASN A 150 10.11 3.20 -18.96
CA ASN A 150 9.34 3.46 -20.18
C ASN A 150 9.11 4.96 -20.40
N ALA A 151 8.88 5.72 -19.33
CA ALA A 151 8.72 7.17 -19.41
C ALA A 151 9.99 7.87 -19.88
N LEU A 152 11.17 7.44 -19.38
CA LEU A 152 12.48 7.96 -19.80
C LEU A 152 12.75 7.64 -21.27
N SER A 153 12.51 6.40 -21.71
CA SER A 153 12.67 6.01 -23.12
C SER A 153 11.79 6.84 -24.06
N THR A 154 10.55 7.13 -23.65
CA THR A 154 9.62 7.95 -24.44
C THR A 154 10.09 9.40 -24.54
N LYS A 155 10.54 10.00 -23.42
CA LYS A 155 11.09 11.37 -23.42
C LYS A 155 12.34 11.48 -24.28
N ALA A 156 13.25 10.51 -24.21
CA ALA A 156 14.45 10.49 -25.04
C ALA A 156 14.11 10.49 -26.54
N LYS A 157 13.13 9.67 -26.96
CA LYS A 157 12.63 9.67 -28.36
C LYS A 157 12.02 11.00 -28.77
N GLN A 158 11.32 11.69 -27.87
CA GLN A 158 10.75 13.02 -28.14
C GLN A 158 11.83 14.08 -28.33
N VAL A 159 12.87 14.09 -27.49
CA VAL A 159 13.99 15.03 -27.59
C VAL A 159 14.74 14.82 -28.91
N MET A 160 15.09 13.57 -29.26
CA MET A 160 15.75 13.27 -30.55
C MET A 160 14.90 13.72 -31.76
N LYS A 161 13.57 13.55 -31.70
CA LYS A 161 12.68 14.00 -32.77
C LYS A 161 12.65 15.52 -32.88
N LEU A 162 12.66 16.23 -31.74
CA LEU A 162 12.70 17.69 -31.69
C LEU A 162 14.03 18.23 -32.23
N GLU A 163 15.16 17.67 -31.79
CA GLU A 163 16.49 18.00 -32.31
C GLU A 163 16.56 17.83 -33.82
N LYS A 164 16.11 16.68 -34.34
CA LYS A 164 16.07 16.43 -35.79
C LYS A 164 15.17 17.42 -36.54
N SER A 165 14.03 17.83 -35.96
CA SER A 165 13.16 18.83 -36.58
C SER A 165 13.75 20.24 -36.55
N PHE A 166 14.52 20.57 -35.50
CA PHE A 166 15.20 21.84 -35.35
C PHE A 166 16.37 21.97 -36.34
N GLU A 167 17.16 20.90 -36.50
CA GLU A 167 18.23 20.82 -37.51
C GLU A 167 17.67 20.98 -38.93
N ALA A 168 16.57 20.28 -39.25
CA ALA A 168 15.91 20.40 -40.56
C ALA A 168 15.40 21.84 -40.82
N SER A 169 14.77 22.47 -39.82
CA SER A 169 14.30 23.86 -39.95
C SER A 169 15.44 24.87 -40.05
N SER A 170 16.58 24.62 -39.40
CA SER A 170 17.76 25.49 -39.48
C SER A 170 18.45 25.38 -40.84
N ALA A 171 18.50 24.18 -41.43
CA ALA A 171 19.05 23.97 -42.77
C ALA A 171 18.26 24.72 -43.86
N GLU A 172 16.92 24.78 -43.75
CA GLU A 172 16.04 25.44 -44.72
C GLU A 172 16.16 26.98 -44.69
N LYS A 173 16.58 27.58 -43.56
CA LYS A 173 16.72 29.03 -43.40
C LYS A 173 18.04 29.62 -43.90
N THR A 174 18.97 28.81 -44.40
CA THR A 174 20.24 29.30 -44.96
C THR A 174 19.97 29.71 -46.42
N PRO A 175 19.88 31.02 -46.77
CA PRO A 175 19.71 31.41 -48.15
C PRO A 175 21.00 31.05 -48.88
N VAL A 176 20.88 30.38 -50.02
CA VAL A 176 21.99 30.19 -50.96
C VAL A 176 22.47 31.59 -51.33
N ALA A 177 23.60 32.02 -50.74
CA ALA A 177 24.27 33.24 -51.12
C ALA A 177 24.82 33.04 -52.54
N SER A 178 24.08 33.53 -53.53
CA SER A 178 24.51 33.73 -54.91
C SER A 178 25.23 35.05 -55.06
#